data_AF-A0A4R2GHS6-F1
#
_entry.id   AF-A0A4R2GHS6-F1
#
_cell.length_a   1.000
_cell.length_b   1.000
_cell.length_c   1.000
_cell.angle_alpha   90.00
_cell.angle_beta   90.00
_cell.angle_gamma   90.00
#
_symmetry.space_group_name_H-M   'P 1'
#
loop_
_entity.id
_entity.type
_entity.pdbx_description
1 polymer ?
#
loop_
_entity_poly.entity_id
_entity_poly.type
_entity_poly.pdbx_seq_one_letter_code
_entity_poly.pdbx_strand_id
1 'polypeptide(L)'
;MKAHKISLVNAFVLIIFGIWAYVQSDNPSFTALIPVFLGGLLLAFNQQVYRESTKWLTFAVVLTFLAFTGLFMPLIGAISRSDSLSIFRVVTMLATSFIALVFLTRRLILVLRNN
;
A
#
# COMPACT_ATOMS: atom_id res chain seq x y z
N MET A 1 8.60 -6.58 14.60
CA MET A 1 7.14 -6.36 14.44
C MET A 1 6.53 -7.50 13.64
N LYS A 2 5.29 -7.91 13.91
CA LYS A 2 4.59 -8.95 13.13
C LYS A 2 4.18 -8.38 11.75
N ALA A 3 4.33 -9.16 10.69
CA ALA A 3 4.06 -8.72 9.32
C ALA A 3 2.62 -8.21 9.12
N HIS A 4 1.63 -8.83 9.78
CA HIS A 4 0.23 -8.39 9.75
C HIS A 4 0.07 -6.93 10.23
N LYS A 5 0.81 -6.50 11.27
CA LYS A 5 0.72 -5.14 11.81
C LYS A 5 1.24 -4.10 10.82
N ILE A 6 2.33 -4.42 10.11
CA ILE A 6 2.92 -3.52 9.12
C ILE A 6 2.03 -3.42 7.88
N SER A 7 1.51 -4.55 7.41
CA SER A 7 0.51 -4.61 6.33
C SER A 7 -0.73 -3.78 6.68
N LEU A 8 -1.21 -3.86 7.93
CA LEU A 8 -2.35 -3.10 8.42
C LEU A 8 -2.08 -1.59 8.43
N VAL A 9 -0.91 -1.17 8.95
CA VAL A 9 -0.50 0.26 8.91
C VAL A 9 -0.45 0.76 7.47
N ASN A 10 0.16 0.00 6.56
CA ASN A 10 0.21 0.40 5.15
C ASN A 10 -1.18 0.52 4.53
N ALA A 11 -2.06 -0.43 4.82
CA ALA A 11 -3.42 -0.42 4.32
C ALA A 11 -4.20 0.83 4.78
N PHE A 12 -4.08 1.21 6.06
CA PHE A 12 -4.68 2.45 6.57
C PHE A 12 -4.11 3.71 5.91
N VAL A 13 -2.80 3.78 5.71
CA VAL A 13 -2.16 4.92 5.04
C VAL A 13 -2.68 5.06 3.61
N LEU A 14 -2.74 3.97 2.85
CA LEU A 14 -3.26 3.98 1.48
C LEU A 14 -4.74 4.43 1.42
N ILE A 15 -5.57 3.95 2.34
CA ILE A 15 -7.00 4.32 2.40
C ILE A 15 -7.17 5.79 2.77
N ILE A 16 -6.59 6.22 3.89
CA ILE A 16 -6.80 7.58 4.43
C ILE A 16 -6.31 8.62 3.43
N PHE A 17 -5.07 8.49 2.96
CA PHE A 17 -4.53 9.48 2.03
C PHE A 17 -5.10 9.36 0.62
N GLY A 18 -5.55 8.17 0.20
CA GLY A 18 -6.21 7.99 -1.10
C GLY A 18 -7.60 8.63 -1.13
N ILE A 19 -8.40 8.45 -0.07
CA ILE A 19 -9.69 9.13 0.10
C ILE A 19 -9.46 10.64 0.18
N TRP A 20 -8.46 11.08 0.95
CA TRP A 20 -8.14 12.50 1.06
C TRP A 20 -7.75 13.10 -0.31
N ALA A 21 -6.94 12.39 -1.11
CA ALA A 21 -6.59 12.83 -2.45
C ALA A 21 -7.82 12.97 -3.37
N TYR A 22 -8.80 12.06 -3.25
CA TYR A 22 -10.04 12.12 -4.01
C TYR A 22 -10.93 13.31 -3.61
N VAL A 23 -11.18 13.49 -2.31
CA VAL A 23 -12.08 14.54 -1.79
C VAL A 23 -11.53 15.95 -2.02
N GLN A 24 -10.21 16.12 -1.99
CA GLN A 24 -9.57 17.44 -2.17
C GLN A 24 -9.48 17.87 -3.65
N SER A 25 -9.67 16.95 -4.61
CA SER A 25 -9.50 17.25 -6.02
C SER A 25 -10.71 17.99 -6.59
N ASP A 26 -10.50 19.13 -7.24
CA ASP A 26 -11.55 19.87 -7.94
C ASP A 26 -12.15 19.06 -9.11
N ASN A 27 -11.36 18.16 -9.70
CA ASN A 27 -11.79 17.18 -10.69
C ASN A 27 -11.33 15.78 -10.24
N PRO A 28 -12.12 15.09 -9.40
CA PRO A 28 -11.72 13.81 -8.86
C PRO A 28 -11.70 12.73 -9.95
N SER A 29 -10.59 11.99 -10.03
CA SER A 29 -10.46 10.84 -10.92
C SER A 29 -10.73 9.55 -10.15
N PHE A 30 -11.50 8.63 -10.74
CA PHE A 30 -11.66 7.27 -10.20
C PHE A 30 -10.32 6.53 -10.08
N THR A 31 -9.32 6.87 -10.88
CA THR A 31 -7.97 6.27 -10.77
C THR A 31 -7.26 6.65 -9.46
N ALA A 32 -7.63 7.76 -8.81
CA ALA A 32 -7.11 8.15 -7.50
C ALA A 32 -7.62 7.24 -6.37
N LEU A 33 -8.65 6.42 -6.61
CA LEU A 33 -9.17 5.44 -5.66
C LEU A 33 -8.46 4.08 -5.74
N ILE A 34 -7.54 3.88 -6.69
CA ILE A 34 -6.75 2.63 -6.78
C ILE A 34 -6.01 2.34 -5.46
N PRO A 35 -5.27 3.29 -4.84
CA PRO A 35 -4.66 3.08 -3.52
C PRO A 35 -5.68 2.69 -2.45
N VAL A 36 -6.86 3.30 -2.46
CA VAL A 36 -7.95 3.00 -1.50
C VAL A 36 -8.44 1.57 -1.67
N PHE A 37 -8.67 1.14 -2.91
CA PHE A 37 -9.09 -0.22 -3.22
C PHE A 37 -8.04 -1.25 -2.81
N LEU A 38 -6.77 -1.01 -3.14
CA LEU A 38 -5.66 -1.89 -2.75
C LEU A 38 -5.48 -1.94 -1.22
N GLY A 39 -5.61 -0.81 -0.54
CA GLY A 39 -5.61 -0.75 0.93
C GLY A 39 -6.80 -1.52 1.52
N GLY A 40 -7.99 -1.41 0.94
CA GLY A 40 -9.18 -2.16 1.37
C GLY A 40 -8.99 -3.68 1.26
N LEU A 41 -8.42 -4.15 0.14
CA LEU A 41 -8.05 -5.56 -0.03
C LEU A 41 -7.00 -5.99 1.00
N LEU A 42 -5.96 -5.19 1.24
CA LEU A 42 -4.95 -5.50 2.28
C LEU A 42 -5.57 -5.61 3.68
N LEU A 43 -6.55 -4.77 4.02
CA LEU A 43 -7.29 -4.87 5.27
C LEU A 43 -8.14 -6.15 5.34
N ALA A 44 -8.89 -6.45 4.27
CA ALA A 44 -9.76 -7.62 4.21
C ALA A 44 -8.97 -8.93 4.40
N PHE A 45 -7.75 -9.00 3.85
CA PHE A 45 -6.89 -10.19 3.94
C PHE A 45 -5.91 -10.18 5.12
N ASN A 46 -5.97 -9.17 5.99
CA ASN A 46 -4.99 -8.99 7.05
C ASN A 46 -5.03 -10.13 8.09
N GLN A 47 -6.20 -10.71 8.33
CA GLN A 47 -6.37 -11.87 9.22
C GLN A 47 -5.71 -13.13 8.65
N GLN A 48 -5.69 -13.29 7.33
CA GLN A 48 -5.06 -14.43 6.66
C GLN A 48 -3.54 -14.26 6.63
N VAL A 49 -3.04 -13.02 6.50
CA VAL A 49 -1.61 -12.69 6.70
C VAL A 49 -1.16 -13.01 8.12
N TYR A 50 -2.02 -12.81 9.13
CA TYR A 50 -1.75 -13.21 10.52
C TYR A 50 -1.62 -14.72 10.68
N ARG A 51 -2.36 -15.52 9.91
CA ARG A 51 -2.30 -16.99 9.92
C ARG A 51 -1.10 -17.55 9.15
N GLU A 52 -0.28 -16.69 8.54
CA GLU A 52 0.99 -17.05 7.88
C GLU A 52 0.89 -18.11 6.78
N SER A 53 -0.26 -18.22 6.15
CA SER A 53 -0.40 -19.07 4.97
C SER A 53 0.43 -18.49 3.82
N THR A 54 1.29 -19.33 3.22
CA THR A 54 2.15 -18.95 2.09
C THR A 54 1.37 -18.28 0.96
N LYS A 55 0.19 -18.81 0.60
CA LYS A 55 -0.67 -18.25 -0.47
C LYS A 55 -1.07 -16.80 -0.18
N TRP A 56 -1.54 -16.54 1.04
CA TRP A 56 -2.01 -15.21 1.45
C TRP A 56 -0.88 -14.22 1.69
N LEU A 57 0.28 -14.68 2.17
CA LEU A 57 1.49 -13.86 2.24
C LEU A 57 1.97 -13.43 0.85
N THR A 58 2.04 -14.35 -0.11
CA THR A 58 2.38 -14.02 -1.51
C THR A 58 1.39 -13.02 -2.09
N PHE A 59 0.09 -13.24 -1.89
CA PHE A 59 -0.94 -12.33 -2.36
C PHE A 59 -0.77 -10.91 -1.76
N ALA A 60 -0.51 -10.80 -0.46
CA ALA A 60 -0.27 -9.51 0.19
C ALA A 60 1.02 -8.81 -0.32
N VAL A 61 2.09 -9.56 -0.60
CA VAL A 61 3.30 -9.03 -1.22
C VAL A 61 2.99 -8.46 -2.61
N VAL A 62 2.30 -9.22 -3.46
CA VAL A 62 1.94 -8.79 -4.82
C VAL A 62 1.06 -7.54 -4.79
N LEU A 63 0.06 -7.51 -3.91
CA LEU A 63 -0.84 -6.38 -3.78
C LEU A 63 -0.12 -5.11 -3.30
N THR A 64 0.79 -5.27 -2.32
CA THR A 64 1.63 -4.16 -1.83
C THR A 64 2.61 -3.69 -2.90
N PHE A 65 3.17 -4.60 -3.70
CA PHE A 65 4.04 -4.27 -4.82
C PHE A 65 3.31 -3.47 -5.90
N LEU A 66 2.08 -3.87 -6.24
CA LEU A 66 1.22 -3.15 -7.18
C LEU A 66 0.89 -1.73 -6.67
N ALA A 67 0.59 -1.59 -5.37
CA ALA A 67 0.38 -0.27 -4.77
C ALA A 67 1.64 0.59 -4.86
N PHE A 68 2.80 0.03 -4.54
CA PHE A 68 4.08 0.73 -4.56
C PHE A 68 4.45 1.21 -5.98
N THR A 69 4.35 0.35 -6.99
CA THR A 69 4.67 0.73 -8.38
C THR A 69 3.64 1.68 -8.97
N GLY A 70 2.36 1.50 -8.64
CA GLY A 70 1.28 2.36 -9.09
C GLY A 70 1.40 3.81 -8.58
N LEU A 71 2.04 4.03 -7.44
CA LEU A 71 2.20 5.35 -6.83
C LEU A 71 3.25 6.26 -7.51
N PHE A 72 4.10 5.72 -8.38
CA PHE A 72 5.07 6.55 -9.12
C PHE A 72 4.39 7.50 -10.11
N MET A 73 3.31 7.08 -10.76
CA MET A 73 2.60 7.93 -11.71
C MET A 73 1.90 9.13 -11.03
N PRO A 74 1.18 8.95 -9.90
CA PRO A 74 0.74 10.06 -9.05
C PRO A 74 1.87 10.97 -8.55
N LEU A 75 3.03 10.41 -8.21
CA LEU A 75 4.17 11.20 -7.74
C LEU A 75 4.69 12.13 -8.84
N ILE A 76 4.91 11.60 -10.05
CA ILE A 76 5.36 12.40 -11.20
C ILE A 76 4.35 13.50 -11.51
N GLY A 77 3.05 13.18 -11.48
CA GLY A 77 1.99 14.17 -11.69
C GLY A 77 1.89 15.23 -10.59
N ALA A 78 2.24 14.90 -9.35
CA ALA A 78 2.27 15.87 -8.25
C ALA A 78 3.49 16.82 -8.38
N ILE A 79 4.66 16.27 -8.75
CA ILE A 79 5.88 17.04 -9.00
C ILE A 79 5.70 18.01 -10.17
N SER A 80 5.12 17.56 -11.29
CA SER A 80 4.92 18.42 -12.46
C SER A 80 3.99 19.60 -12.18
N ARG A 81 3.03 19.43 -11.26
CA ARG A 81 2.12 20.49 -10.82
C ARG A 81 2.66 21.33 -9.66
N SER A 82 3.87 21.03 -9.17
CA SER A 82 4.47 21.66 -7.99
C SER A 82 3.56 21.65 -6.75
N ASP A 83 2.69 20.63 -6.65
CA ASP A 83 1.75 20.48 -5.54
C ASP A 83 2.44 19.80 -4.35
N SER A 84 3.00 20.62 -3.47
CA SER A 84 3.74 20.18 -2.29
C SER A 84 2.92 19.24 -1.38
N LEU A 85 1.61 19.47 -1.29
CA LEU A 85 0.74 18.68 -0.42
C LEU A 85 0.47 17.30 -1.03
N SER A 86 0.20 17.23 -2.34
CA SER A 86 0.07 15.95 -3.05
C SER A 86 1.38 15.16 -3.04
N ILE A 87 2.53 15.82 -3.23
CA ILE A 87 3.86 15.17 -3.15
C ILE A 87 4.04 14.53 -1.78
N PHE A 88 3.80 15.28 -0.70
CA PHE A 88 3.93 14.77 0.66
C PHE A 88 3.10 13.50 0.88
N ARG A 89 1.82 13.52 0.51
CA ARG A 89 0.92 12.36 0.69
C ARG A 89 1.41 11.15 -0.09
N VAL A 90 1.77 11.32 -1.37
CA VAL A 90 2.24 10.21 -2.21
C VAL A 90 3.56 9.64 -1.68
N VAL A 91 4.50 10.49 -1.24
CA VAL A 91 5.77 10.05 -0.64
C VAL A 91 5.53 9.27 0.65
N THR A 92 4.59 9.70 1.50
CA THR A 92 4.25 8.94 2.73
C THR A 92 3.70 7.55 2.39
N MET A 93 2.78 7.45 1.41
CA MET A 93 2.25 6.15 0.94
C MET A 93 3.35 5.26 0.35
N LEU A 94 4.29 5.83 -0.41
CA LEU A 94 5.43 5.11 -0.98
C LEU A 94 6.35 4.57 0.10
N ALA A 95 6.69 5.39 1.10
CA ALA A 95 7.54 5.00 2.20
C ALA A 95 6.92 3.86 3.01
N THR A 96 5.63 3.95 3.36
CA THR A 96 4.95 2.86 4.09
C THR A 96 4.81 1.60 3.25
N SER A 97 4.53 1.73 1.96
CA SER A 97 4.40 0.58 1.05
C SER A 97 5.74 -0.13 0.88
N PHE A 98 6.84 0.61 0.78
CA PHE A 98 8.18 0.04 0.70
C PHE A 98 8.55 -0.73 1.99
N ILE A 99 8.30 -0.12 3.16
CA ILE A 99 8.53 -0.79 4.45
C ILE A 99 7.68 -2.06 4.53
N ALA A 100 6.39 -1.99 4.20
CA ALA A 100 5.50 -3.15 4.21
C ALA A 100 5.98 -4.25 3.26
N LEU A 101 6.43 -3.90 2.05
CA LEU A 101 6.94 -4.83 1.07
C LEU A 101 8.16 -5.60 1.60
N VAL A 102 9.15 -4.89 2.17
CA VAL A 102 10.35 -5.53 2.73
C VAL A 102 9.98 -6.51 3.84
N PHE A 103 9.10 -6.13 4.76
CA PHE A 103 8.70 -6.99 5.88
C PHE A 103 7.85 -8.19 5.44
N LEU A 104 6.91 -7.99 4.51
CA LEU A 104 6.08 -9.07 3.97
C LEU A 104 6.93 -10.08 3.19
N THR A 105 7.85 -9.62 2.34
CA THR A 105 8.76 -10.49 1.59
C THR A 105 9.69 -11.27 2.53
N ARG A 106 10.28 -10.60 3.53
CA ARG A 106 11.08 -11.30 4.55
C ARG A 106 10.27 -12.37 5.28
N ARG A 107 9.00 -12.08 5.63
CA ARG A 107 8.15 -13.06 6.32
C ARG A 107 7.78 -14.23 5.41
N LEU A 108 7.46 -13.97 4.15
CA LEU A 108 7.17 -15.00 3.15
C LEU A 108 8.35 -15.96 2.99
N ILE A 109 9.58 -15.45 2.84
CA ILE A 109 10.79 -16.28 2.71
C ILE A 109 10.99 -17.16 3.95
N LEU A 110 10.76 -16.62 5.15
CA LEU A 110 10.88 -17.39 6.40
C LEU A 110 9.86 -18.53 6.48
N VAL A 111 8.61 -18.30 6.06
CA VAL A 111 7.56 -19.33 6.04
C VAL A 111 7.86 -20.41 4.99
N LEU A 112 8.37 -20.02 3.83
CA LEU A 112 8.78 -20.95 2.77
C LEU A 112 9.95 -21.84 3.19
N ARG A 113 10.87 -21.32 4.02
CA ARG A 113 12.03 -22.10 4.51
C ARG A 113 11.66 -23.09 5.62
N ASN A 114 10.58 -22.86 6.34
CA ASN A 114 10.13 -23.68 7.47
C ASN A 114 9.09 -24.74 7.08
N ASN A 115 8.63 -24.76 5.83
CA ASN A 115 7.83 -25.84 5.24
C ASN A 115 8.73 -26.76 4.42
#